data_AF-A0A5C7PJP8-F1
#
_entry.id   AF-A0A5C7PJP8-F1
#
_cell.length_a   1.000
_cell.length_b   1.000
_cell.length_c   1.000
_cell.angle_alpha   90.00
_cell.angle_beta   90.00
_cell.angle_gamma   90.00
#
_symmetry.space_group_name_H-M   'P 1'
#
loop_
_entity.id
_entity.type
_entity.pdbx_description
1 polymer ?
#
loop_
_entity_poly.entity_id
_entity_poly.type
_entity_poly.pdbx_seq_one_letter_code
_entity_poly.pdbx_strand_id
1 'polypeptide(L)'
;VQEVCNALFDALFHILPLGTELDQVEATPARHHDELPWDDDAKQLLDDLVETQPVLVRISAAKRLRDRAEAEARRHGESRVSARRMALSNNASLQEVPA
;
A
#
# COMPACT_ATOMS: atom_id res chain seq x y z
N VAL A 1 13.40 -16.50 19.58
CA VAL A 1 12.86 -15.22 19.05
C VAL A 1 13.94 -14.33 18.44
N GLN A 2 15.06 -14.09 19.13
CA GLN A 2 16.16 -13.24 18.63
C GLN A 2 16.77 -13.76 17.31
N GLU A 3 16.91 -15.08 17.15
CA GLU A 3 17.47 -15.69 15.92
C GLU A 3 16.59 -15.47 14.68
N VAL A 4 15.27 -15.39 14.86
CA VAL A 4 14.34 -15.11 13.75
C VAL A 4 14.38 -13.62 13.38
N CYS A 5 14.45 -12.74 14.38
CA CYS A 5 14.66 -11.31 14.15
C CYS A 5 15.98 -11.04 13.41
N ASN A 6 17.06 -11.71 13.80
CA ASN A 6 18.37 -11.55 13.18
C ASN A 6 18.40 -12.11 11.76
N ALA A 7 17.82 -13.29 11.52
CA ALA A 7 17.76 -13.87 10.18
C ALA A 7 16.92 -13.04 9.20
N LEU A 8 15.84 -12.40 9.67
CA LEU A 8 15.02 -11.51 8.85
C LEU A 8 15.76 -10.22 8.50
N PHE A 9 16.50 -9.66 9.46
CA PHE A 9 17.32 -8.48 9.24
C PHE A 9 18.47 -8.78 8.27
N ASP A 10 19.18 -9.90 8.45
CA ASP A 10 20.22 -10.32 7.52
C ASP A 10 19.65 -10.52 6.11
N ALA A 11 18.51 -11.20 5.96
CA ALA A 11 17.87 -11.34 4.65
C ALA A 11 17.51 -9.98 4.01
N LEU A 12 17.02 -9.01 4.79
CA LEU A 12 16.72 -7.66 4.31
C LEU A 12 17.96 -6.90 3.81
N PHE A 13 19.11 -7.02 4.48
CA PHE A 13 20.35 -6.34 4.11
C PHE A 13 21.22 -7.11 3.10
N HIS A 14 20.99 -8.41 2.93
CA HIS A 14 21.62 -9.19 1.84
C HIS A 14 20.85 -9.05 0.51
N ILE A 15 19.56 -8.73 0.54
CA ILE A 15 18.73 -8.52 -0.67
C ILE A 15 18.79 -7.06 -1.16
N LEU A 16 19.01 -6.09 -0.27
CA LEU A 16 19.26 -4.70 -0.66
C LEU A 16 20.76 -4.55 -1.02
N PRO A 17 21.11 -4.08 -2.22
CA PRO A 17 22.52 -3.86 -2.54
C PRO A 17 23.11 -2.82 -1.58
N LEU A 18 24.28 -3.13 -1.03
CA LEU A 18 25.12 -2.18 -0.28
C LEU A 18 25.18 -0.86 -1.07
N GLY A 19 24.86 0.24 -0.39
CA GLY A 19 24.38 1.52 -0.96
C GLY A 19 25.19 2.20 -2.07
N THR A 20 26.29 1.62 -2.54
CA THR A 20 27.04 2.10 -3.71
C THR A 20 26.36 1.85 -5.06
N GLU A 21 25.42 0.90 -5.18
CA GLU A 21 24.64 0.70 -6.42
C GLU A 21 23.33 1.50 -6.45
N LEU A 22 22.86 2.00 -5.30
CA LEU A 22 21.61 2.77 -5.19
C LEU A 22 21.72 4.21 -5.70
N ASP A 23 22.93 4.75 -5.85
CA ASP A 23 23.17 6.09 -6.43
C ASP A 23 23.07 6.11 -7.97
N GLN A 24 22.98 4.95 -8.64
CA GLN A 24 22.79 4.83 -10.09
C GLN A 24 21.34 4.64 -10.53
N VAL A 25 20.37 4.95 -9.67
CA VAL A 25 18.96 4.90 -10.06
C VAL A 25 18.61 6.23 -10.73
N GLU A 26 18.49 6.20 -12.06
CA GLU A 26 17.88 7.29 -12.83
C GLU A 26 16.55 7.66 -12.16
N ALA A 27 16.39 8.94 -11.80
CA ALA A 27 15.25 9.41 -11.02
C ALA A 27 13.96 8.86 -11.63
N THR A 28 13.33 7.92 -10.94
CA THR A 28 12.05 7.40 -11.39
C THR A 28 11.12 8.59 -11.40
N PRO A 29 10.58 9.02 -12.56
CA PRO A 29 9.70 10.17 -12.58
C PRO A 29 8.52 9.81 -11.70
N ALA A 30 8.50 10.40 -10.50
CA ALA A 30 7.40 10.25 -9.59
C ALA A 30 6.20 10.78 -10.37
N ARG A 31 5.36 9.86 -10.85
CA ARG A 31 4.07 10.21 -11.42
C ARG A 31 3.29 10.83 -10.28
N HIS A 32 3.44 12.14 -10.09
CA HIS A 32 2.64 12.98 -9.20
C HIS A 32 1.21 12.92 -9.73
N HIS A 33 0.50 11.84 -9.38
CA HIS A 33 -0.94 11.87 -9.40
C HIS A 33 -1.32 12.68 -8.18
N ASP A 34 -1.99 13.81 -8.39
CA ASP A 34 -2.55 14.56 -7.28
C ASP A 34 -3.38 13.61 -6.41
N GLU A 35 -3.06 13.55 -5.11
CA GLU A 35 -3.80 12.73 -4.15
C GLU A 35 -5.26 13.19 -4.14
N LEU A 36 -6.19 12.24 -4.31
CA LEU A 36 -7.61 12.56 -4.24
C LEU A 36 -7.97 12.92 -2.80
N PRO A 37 -8.85 13.90 -2.54
CA PRO A 37 -9.38 14.12 -1.21
C PRO A 37 -10.16 12.89 -0.73
N TRP A 38 -10.08 12.59 0.56
CA TRP A 38 -10.77 11.47 1.20
C TRP A 38 -11.85 11.98 2.15
N ASP A 39 -13.03 11.38 2.08
CA ASP A 39 -14.04 11.53 3.11
C ASP A 39 -13.56 10.85 4.41
N ASP A 40 -13.99 11.36 5.58
CA ASP A 40 -13.48 10.87 6.87
C ASP A 40 -13.93 9.44 7.17
N ASP A 41 -15.10 9.04 6.68
CA ASP A 41 -15.60 7.66 6.77
C ASP A 41 -14.75 6.68 5.93
N ALA A 42 -14.22 7.13 4.80
CA ALA A 42 -13.31 6.36 3.95
C ALA A 42 -11.97 6.13 4.64
N LYS A 43 -11.46 7.15 5.35
CA LYS A 43 -10.22 7.05 6.14
C LYS A 43 -10.41 6.09 7.31
N GLN A 44 -11.53 6.20 8.03
CA GLN A 44 -11.83 5.28 9.13
C GLN A 44 -11.88 3.83 8.64
N LEU A 45 -12.55 3.58 7.51
CA LEU A 45 -12.60 2.24 6.93
C LEU A 45 -11.22 1.73 6.49
N LEU A 46 -10.36 2.61 5.96
CA LEU A 46 -8.97 2.26 5.63
C LEU A 46 -8.20 1.86 6.89
N ASP A 47 -8.31 2.64 7.97
CA ASP A 47 -7.63 2.37 9.24
C ASP A 47 -8.09 1.02 9.81
N ASP A 48 -9.40 0.75 9.86
CA ASP A 48 -9.97 -0.52 10.31
C ASP A 48 -9.40 -1.71 9.51
N LEU A 49 -9.30 -1.58 8.17
CA LEU A 49 -8.74 -2.62 7.29
C LEU A 49 -7.23 -2.81 7.46
N VAL A 50 -6.51 -1.76 7.83
CA VAL A 50 -5.07 -1.83 8.15
C VAL A 50 -4.85 -2.50 9.50
N GLU A 51 -5.71 -2.25 10.48
CA GLU A 51 -5.63 -2.87 11.80
C GLU A 51 -5.78 -4.38 11.76
N THR A 52 -6.56 -4.93 10.81
CA THR A 52 -6.65 -6.39 10.61
C THR A 52 -5.39 -7.02 10.01
N GLN A 53 -4.43 -6.23 9.54
CA GLN A 53 -3.18 -6.72 8.96
C GLN A 53 -2.13 -7.03 10.04
N PRO A 54 -1.25 -8.03 9.83
CA PRO A 54 -0.11 -8.27 10.70
C PRO A 54 0.77 -7.01 10.82
N VAL A 55 1.24 -6.71 12.03
CA VAL A 55 1.95 -5.45 12.35
C VAL A 55 3.09 -5.14 11.39
N LEU A 56 3.89 -6.15 11.02
CA LEU A 56 5.05 -6.00 10.13
C LEU A 56 4.70 -5.53 8.71
N VAL A 57 3.46 -5.71 8.27
CA VAL A 57 3.01 -5.35 6.92
C VAL A 57 1.99 -4.22 6.90
N ARG A 58 1.64 -3.62 8.05
CA ARG A 58 0.62 -2.56 8.11
C ARG A 58 0.95 -1.36 7.24
N ILE A 59 2.22 -0.91 7.22
CA ILE A 59 2.67 0.24 6.42
C ILE A 59 2.49 -0.05 4.91
N SER A 60 3.00 -1.18 4.44
CA SER A 60 2.90 -1.54 3.02
C SER A 60 1.48 -1.89 2.62
N ALA A 61 0.69 -2.50 3.51
CA ALA A 61 -0.72 -2.76 3.29
C ALA A 61 -1.54 -1.47 3.18
N ALA A 62 -1.34 -0.51 4.09
CA ALA A 62 -1.99 0.80 4.05
C ALA A 62 -1.73 1.51 2.73
N LYS A 63 -0.46 1.54 2.29
CA LYS A 63 -0.09 2.12 0.99
C LYS A 63 -0.84 1.44 -0.16
N ARG A 64 -0.80 0.10 -0.26
CA ARG A 64 -1.48 -0.64 -1.34
C ARG A 64 -2.99 -0.41 -1.35
N LEU A 65 -3.63 -0.41 -0.18
CA LEU A 65 -5.07 -0.17 -0.03
C LEU A 65 -5.44 1.23 -0.51
N ARG A 66 -4.69 2.25 -0.07
CA ARG A 66 -4.86 3.64 -0.49
C ARG A 66 -4.68 3.81 -2.00
N ASP A 67 -3.55 3.33 -2.53
CA ASP A 67 -3.21 3.45 -3.94
C ASP A 67 -4.29 2.79 -4.83
N ARG A 68 -4.84 1.64 -4.40
CA ARG A 68 -5.95 0.96 -5.09
C ARG A 68 -7.23 1.78 -5.05
N ALA A 69 -7.64 2.25 -3.87
CA ALA A 69 -8.87 3.01 -3.70
C ALA A 69 -8.87 4.29 -4.56
N GLU A 70 -7.73 5.01 -4.58
CA GLU A 70 -7.59 6.19 -5.42
C GLU A 70 -7.52 5.83 -6.91
N ALA A 71 -6.83 4.75 -7.29
CA ALA A 71 -6.79 4.31 -8.68
C ALA A 71 -8.20 3.96 -9.20
N GLU A 72 -9.01 3.30 -8.39
CA GLU A 72 -10.40 3.00 -8.74
C GLU A 72 -11.27 4.26 -8.76
N ALA A 73 -11.14 5.15 -7.78
CA ALA A 73 -11.84 6.43 -7.78
C ALA A 73 -11.55 7.19 -9.09
N ARG A 74 -10.28 7.29 -9.49
CA ARG A 74 -9.86 7.90 -10.77
C ARG A 74 -10.47 7.17 -11.97
N ARG A 75 -10.42 5.83 -12.01
CA ARG A 75 -11.01 5.00 -13.09
C ARG A 75 -12.51 5.23 -13.25
N HIS A 76 -13.21 5.53 -12.16
CA HIS A 76 -14.65 5.80 -12.15
C HIS A 76 -15.00 7.29 -12.23
N GLY A 77 -14.01 8.18 -12.42
CA GLY A 77 -14.23 9.62 -12.51
C GLY A 77 -14.69 10.28 -11.21
N GLU A 78 -14.44 9.64 -10.07
CA GLU A 78 -14.77 10.18 -8.75
C GLU A 78 -13.72 11.22 -8.35
N SER A 79 -14.19 12.37 -7.85
CA SER A 79 -13.33 13.48 -7.41
C SER A 79 -12.83 13.34 -5.97
N ARG A 80 -13.27 12.31 -5.25
CA ARG A 80 -12.88 11.99 -3.88
C ARG A 80 -13.02 10.50 -3.61
N VAL A 81 -12.30 9.98 -2.62
CA VAL A 81 -12.48 8.62 -2.13
C VAL A 81 -13.53 8.62 -1.02
N SER A 82 -14.66 7.96 -1.29
CA SER A 82 -15.76 7.75 -0.33
C SER A 82 -15.64 6.38 0.34
N ALA A 83 -16.29 6.17 1.49
CA ALA A 83 -16.31 4.84 2.14
C ALA A 83 -16.88 3.75 1.22
N ARG A 84 -17.86 4.08 0.38
CA ARG A 84 -18.39 3.15 -0.64
C ARG A 84 -17.31 2.71 -1.62
N ARG A 85 -16.51 3.66 -2.13
CA ARG A 85 -15.40 3.35 -3.04
C ARG A 85 -14.38 2.46 -2.34
N MET A 86 -13.96 2.83 -1.14
CA MET A 86 -13.01 2.05 -0.34
C MET A 86 -13.48 0.60 -0.12
N ALA A 87 -14.77 0.39 0.20
CA ALA A 87 -15.34 -0.95 0.37
C ALA A 87 -15.33 -1.76 -0.95
N LEU A 88 -15.68 -1.14 -2.08
CA LEU A 88 -15.65 -1.80 -3.39
C LEU A 88 -14.22 -2.21 -3.78
N SER A 89 -13.26 -1.32 -3.57
CA SER A 89 -11.84 -1.57 -3.87
C SER A 89 -11.25 -2.69 -3.02
N ASN A 90 -11.71 -2.85 -1.77
CA ASN A 90 -11.29 -3.93 -0.90
C ASN A 90 -11.93 -5.28 -1.29
N ASN A 91 -13.22 -5.28 -1.65
CA ASN A 91 -13.92 -6.50 -2.08
C ASN A 91 -13.40 -7.05 -3.41
N ALA A 92 -13.03 -6.18 -4.35
CA ALA A 92 -12.40 -6.59 -5.60
C ALA A 92 -11.10 -7.39 -5.35
N SER A 93 -10.29 -6.99 -4.35
CA SER A 93 -9.08 -7.74 -3.98
C SER A 93 -9.32 -9.11 -3.36
N LEU A 94 -10.52 -9.40 -2.82
CA LEU A 94 -10.87 -10.75 -2.37
C LEU A 94 -11.26 -11.67 -3.53
N GLN A 95 -11.58 -11.12 -4.70
CA GLN A 95 -11.98 -11.90 -5.88
C GLN A 95 -10.80 -12.25 -6.81
N GLU A 96 -9.62 -11.67 -6.63
CA GLU A 96 -8.42 -11.90 -7.46
C GLU A 96 -7.45 -12.97 -6.92
N VAL A 97 -7.94 -14.04 -6.27
CA VAL A 97 -7.12 -15.23 -6.00
C VAL A 97 -7.44 -16.29 -7.06
N PRO A 98 -6.69 -16.39 -8.17
CA PRO A 98 -6.75 -17.57 -9.02
C PRO A 98 -6.14 -18.76 -8.28
N ALA A 99 -6.85 -19.90 -8.35
CA ALA A 99 -6.44 -21.19 -7.82
C ALA A 99 -5.17 -21.75 -8.49
#